data_AF-A0A7V5J3E8-F1
#
_entry.id   AF-A0A7V5J3E8-F1
#
_cell.length_a   1.000
_cell.length_b   1.000
_cell.length_c   1.000
_cell.angle_alpha   90.00
_cell.angle_beta   90.00
_cell.angle_gamma   90.00
#
_symmetry.space_group_name_H-M   'P 1'
#
loop_
_entity.id
_entity.type
_entity.pdbx_description
1 polymer ?
#
loop_
_entity_poly.entity_id
_entity_poly.type
_entity_poly.pdbx_seq_one_letter_code
_entity_poly.pdbx_strand_id
1 'polypeptide(L)'
;MIKNVAITGGTHGNELTGVYLVKKWQKHPELIARESFTTHTKLMNTRAIREVRRYIDQDLNRSFGMEDLSDHGLDNYEAKLAKTINSQLGQKGSAHPHVDFIVDLHT
;
A
#
# COMPACT_ATOMS: atom_id res chain seq x y z
N MET A 1 6.79 -6.03 19.77
CA MET A 1 7.43 -4.69 19.65
C MET A 1 7.42 -4.31 18.18
N ILE A 2 6.97 -3.12 17.80
CA ILE A 2 6.93 -2.67 16.40
C ILE A 2 8.36 -2.34 15.95
N LYS A 3 8.80 -2.90 14.83
CA LYS A 3 10.13 -2.71 14.22
C LYS A 3 10.05 -2.18 12.80
N ASN A 4 8.99 -2.48 12.06
CA ASN A 4 8.78 -2.06 10.67
C ASN A 4 7.40 -1.43 10.51
N VAL A 5 7.36 -0.18 10.05
CA VAL A 5 6.12 0.55 9.76
C VAL A 5 6.10 0.94 8.28
N ALA A 6 5.01 0.68 7.58
CA ALA A 6 4.81 1.18 6.22
C ALA A 6 3.85 2.37 6.22
N ILE A 7 4.23 3.44 5.52
CA ILE A 7 3.32 4.53 5.18
C ILE A 7 2.98 4.42 3.69
N THR A 8 1.71 4.22 3.39
CA THR A 8 1.22 4.03 2.04
C THR A 8 0.35 5.20 1.59
N GLY A 9 0.36 5.46 0.29
CA GLY A 9 -0.43 6.54 -0.30
C GLY A 9 -0.79 6.22 -1.74
N GLY A 10 -1.86 6.85 -2.21
CA GLY A 10 -2.40 6.57 -3.54
C GLY A 10 -2.98 5.17 -3.66
N THR A 11 -3.57 4.63 -2.58
CA THR A 11 -4.47 3.46 -2.66
C THR A 11 -5.62 3.78 -3.61
N HIS A 12 -6.17 4.99 -3.49
CA HIS A 12 -6.96 5.61 -4.54
C HIS A 12 -6.13 6.66 -5.28
N GLY A 13 -6.08 6.57 -6.61
CA GLY A 13 -5.14 7.37 -7.41
C GLY A 13 -5.42 8.87 -7.48
N ASN A 14 -6.65 9.29 -7.18
CA ASN A 14 -7.07 10.68 -7.15
C ASN A 14 -6.97 11.35 -5.76
N GLU A 15 -6.55 10.61 -4.73
CA GLU A 15 -6.34 11.12 -3.37
C GLU A 15 -4.91 11.66 -3.23
N LEU A 16 -4.71 12.87 -3.77
CA LEU A 16 -3.38 13.39 -4.08
C LEU A 16 -2.51 13.69 -2.86
N THR A 17 -3.10 13.99 -1.70
CA THR A 17 -2.34 14.29 -0.47
C THR A 17 -1.40 13.15 -0.09
N GLY A 18 -1.91 11.91 -0.05
CA GLY A 18 -1.10 10.72 0.24
C GLY A 18 -0.02 10.49 -0.82
N VAL A 19 -0.35 10.69 -2.11
CA VAL A 19 0.59 10.54 -3.23
C VAL A 19 1.77 11.51 -3.09
N TYR A 20 1.50 12.79 -2.83
CA TYR A 20 2.56 13.80 -2.72
C TYR A 20 3.38 13.65 -1.44
N LEU A 21 2.76 13.29 -0.31
CA LEU A 21 3.48 13.02 0.93
C LEU A 21 4.45 11.84 0.79
N VAL A 22 4.00 10.72 0.22
CA VAL A 22 4.87 9.57 -0.04
C VAL A 22 6.03 9.96 -0.96
N LYS A 23 5.77 10.66 -2.07
CA LYS A 23 6.84 11.15 -2.97
C LYS A 23 7.82 12.07 -2.26
N LYS A 24 7.34 12.93 -1.35
CA LYS A 24 8.20 13.81 -0.53
C LYS A 24 9.09 12.99 0.39
N TRP A 25 8.53 12.04 1.13
CA TRP A 25 9.30 11.23 2.08
C TRP A 25 10.23 10.22 1.41
N GLN A 26 9.95 9.78 0.18
CA GLN A 26 10.91 9.02 -0.61
C GLN A 26 12.16 9.83 -0.97
N LYS A 27 12.03 11.15 -1.16
CA LYS A 27 13.16 12.07 -1.39
C LYS A 27 13.82 12.53 -0.09
N HIS A 28 13.06 12.59 0.98
CA HIS A 28 13.43 13.12 2.29
C HIS A 28 13.05 12.14 3.42
N PRO A 29 13.65 10.94 3.47
CA PRO A 29 13.30 9.90 4.44
C PRO A 29 13.56 10.31 5.89
N GLU A 30 14.50 11.23 6.11
CA GLU A 30 14.82 11.80 7.43
C GLU A 30 13.61 12.43 8.13
N LEU A 31 12.63 12.95 7.37
CA LEU A 31 11.43 13.58 7.92
C LEU A 31 10.52 12.58 8.69
N ILE A 32 10.64 11.30 8.38
CA ILE A 32 9.84 10.21 8.97
C ILE A 32 10.70 9.16 9.67
N ALA A 33 11.99 9.44 9.85
CA ALA A 33 12.89 8.57 10.59
C ALA A 33 12.56 8.61 12.09
N ARG A 34 12.62 7.44 12.74
CA ARG A 34 12.46 7.29 14.18
C ARG A 34 13.52 6.33 14.69
N GLU A 35 14.00 6.55 15.92
CA GLU A 35 15.08 5.72 16.49
C GLU A 35 14.61 4.29 16.83
N SER A 36 13.32 4.11 17.09
CA SER A 36 12.77 2.84 17.61
C SER A 36 12.31 1.85 16.54
N PHE A 37 12.08 2.30 15.30
CA PHE A 37 11.59 1.47 14.20
C PHE A 37 12.03 2.00 12.83
N THR A 38 11.99 1.13 11.82
CA THR A 38 12.24 1.50 10.43
C THR A 38 10.94 1.88 9.73
N THR A 39 10.93 3.03 9.05
CA THR A 39 9.80 3.49 8.26
C THR A 39 10.02 3.19 6.77
N HIS A 40 9.06 2.51 6.16
CA HIS A 40 9.00 2.22 4.73
C HIS A 40 7.93 3.09 4.08
N THR A 41 8.11 3.50 2.83
CA THR A 41 7.09 4.26 2.10
C THR A 41 6.76 3.62 0.76
N LYS A 42 5.49 3.67 0.36
CA LYS A 42 5.04 3.02 -0.88
C LYS A 42 3.88 3.76 -1.54
N LEU A 43 3.99 3.97 -2.85
CA LEU A 43 2.86 4.31 -3.70
C LEU A 43 2.14 3.03 -4.11
N MET A 44 0.82 2.98 -3.92
CA MET A 44 0.05 1.76 -4.10
C MET A 44 -0.44 1.61 -5.55
N ASN A 45 -1.50 2.31 -5.93
CA ASN A 45 -2.14 2.17 -7.24
C ASN A 45 -1.50 3.09 -8.29
N THR A 46 -0.26 2.78 -8.69
CA THR A 46 0.51 3.65 -9.63
C THR A 46 -0.15 3.85 -11.00
N ARG A 47 -1.03 2.94 -11.44
CA ARG A 47 -1.82 3.16 -12.66
C ARG A 47 -2.96 4.16 -12.42
N ALA A 48 -3.76 3.99 -11.37
CA ALA A 48 -4.81 4.94 -11.03
C ALA A 48 -4.25 6.33 -10.69
N ILE A 49 -3.07 6.40 -10.05
CA ILE A 49 -2.36 7.66 -9.78
C ILE A 49 -2.03 8.39 -11.10
N ARG A 50 -1.53 7.67 -12.11
CA ARG A 50 -1.21 8.24 -13.43
C ARG A 50 -2.45 8.76 -14.15
N GLU A 51 -3.57 8.07 -14.00
CA GLU A 51 -4.85 8.46 -14.60
C GLU A 51 -5.64 9.48 -13.76
N VAL A 52 -5.16 9.82 -12.55
CA VAL A 52 -5.87 10.68 -11.57
C VAL A 52 -7.30 10.18 -11.33
N ARG A 53 -7.44 8.86 -11.18
CA ARG A 53 -8.72 8.17 -10.94
C ARG A 53 -8.67 7.44 -9.62
N ARG A 54 -9.85 7.18 -9.03
CA ARG A 54 -9.95 6.39 -7.80
C ARG A 54 -9.34 5.00 -7.95
N TYR A 55 -9.69 4.31 -9.04
CA TYR A 55 -9.17 2.99 -9.40
C TYR A 55 -9.29 2.80 -10.93
N ILE A 56 -8.75 1.68 -11.44
CA ILE A 56 -8.81 1.27 -12.83
C ILE A 56 -9.99 0.34 -13.08
N ASP A 57 -10.01 -0.85 -12.46
CA ASP A 57 -11.06 -1.85 -12.65
C ASP A 57 -11.98 -1.95 -11.42
N GLN A 58 -11.41 -1.98 -10.21
CA GLN A 58 -12.18 -2.04 -8.96
C GLN A 58 -11.48 -1.33 -7.81
N ASP A 59 -12.20 -1.07 -6.70
CA ASP A 59 -11.61 -0.41 -5.54
C ASP A 59 -10.50 -1.29 -4.89
N LEU A 60 -9.26 -0.78 -4.89
CA LEU A 60 -8.10 -1.49 -4.31
C LEU A 60 -8.31 -1.76 -2.82
N ASN A 61 -8.94 -0.83 -2.08
CA ASN A 61 -9.23 -0.98 -0.66
C ASN A 61 -10.43 -1.92 -0.39
N ARG A 62 -10.91 -2.64 -1.40
CA ARG A 62 -11.85 -3.77 -1.29
C ARG A 62 -11.25 -5.08 -1.81
N SER A 63 -9.99 -5.08 -2.23
CA SER A 63 -9.35 -6.21 -2.93
C SER A 63 -8.45 -7.10 -2.02
N PHE A 64 -8.45 -6.87 -0.71
CA PHE A 64 -7.59 -7.59 0.25
C PHE A 64 -8.35 -8.61 1.11
N GLY A 65 -9.51 -9.11 0.66
CA GLY A 65 -10.17 -10.25 1.28
C GLY A 65 -9.27 -11.48 1.26
N MET A 66 -9.32 -12.33 2.29
CA MET A 66 -8.50 -13.56 2.30
C MET A 66 -8.87 -14.47 1.11
N GLU A 67 -10.15 -14.55 0.79
CA GLU A 67 -10.67 -15.27 -0.38
C GLU A 67 -10.10 -14.68 -1.68
N ASP A 68 -10.24 -13.36 -1.89
CA ASP A 68 -9.73 -12.67 -3.08
C ASP A 68 -8.22 -12.84 -3.29
N LEU A 69 -7.45 -12.79 -2.21
CA LEU A 69 -5.99 -12.95 -2.24
C LEU A 69 -5.59 -14.38 -2.62
N SER A 70 -6.41 -15.38 -2.29
CA SER A 70 -6.20 -16.79 -2.63
C SER A 70 -6.79 -17.21 -3.97
N ASP A 71 -7.74 -16.44 -4.51
CA ASP A 71 -8.44 -16.76 -5.75
C ASP A 71 -7.58 -16.41 -6.98
N HIS A 72 -6.96 -17.42 -7.59
CA HIS A 72 -6.16 -17.25 -8.81
C HIS A 72 -6.96 -16.83 -10.06
N GLY A 73 -8.29 -16.96 -10.05
CA GLY A 73 -9.19 -16.53 -11.12
C GLY A 73 -9.42 -15.02 -11.18
N LEU A 74 -9.24 -14.30 -10.07
CA LEU A 74 -9.34 -12.84 -10.06
C LEU A 74 -8.14 -12.20 -10.78
N ASP A 75 -8.40 -11.70 -11.98
CA ASP A 75 -7.37 -11.24 -12.92
C ASP A 75 -7.42 -9.75 -13.25
N ASN A 76 -8.37 -9.01 -12.70
CA ASN A 76 -8.42 -7.56 -12.86
C ASN A 76 -7.20 -6.87 -12.21
N TYR A 77 -6.97 -5.62 -12.60
CA TYR A 77 -5.75 -4.90 -12.24
C TYR A 77 -5.57 -4.77 -10.71
N GLU A 78 -6.58 -4.30 -9.97
CA GLU A 78 -6.47 -4.15 -8.53
C GLU A 78 -6.39 -5.48 -7.77
N ALA A 79 -7.03 -6.56 -8.22
CA ALA A 79 -6.89 -7.88 -7.61
C ALA A 79 -5.45 -8.42 -7.74
N LYS A 80 -4.84 -8.30 -8.92
CA LYS A 80 -3.43 -8.66 -9.15
C LYS A 80 -2.49 -7.79 -8.30
N LEU A 81 -2.79 -6.49 -8.23
CA LEU A 81 -2.03 -5.54 -7.42
C LEU A 81 -2.12 -5.87 -5.92
N ALA A 82 -3.32 -6.20 -5.41
CA ALA A 82 -3.53 -6.57 -4.01
C ALA A 82 -2.71 -7.80 -3.62
N LYS A 83 -2.70 -8.85 -4.46
CA LYS A 83 -1.84 -10.05 -4.27
C LYS A 83 -0.35 -9.68 -4.21
N THR A 84 0.08 -8.80 -5.11
CA THR A 84 1.47 -8.32 -5.14
C THR A 84 1.84 -7.56 -3.87
N ILE A 85 0.97 -6.64 -3.43
CA ILE A 85 1.15 -5.85 -2.20
C ILE A 85 1.16 -6.76 -0.98
N ASN A 86 0.25 -7.73 -0.91
CA ASN A 86 0.18 -8.73 0.15
C ASN A 86 1.49 -9.51 0.28
N SER A 87 2.09 -9.91 -0.84
CA SER A 87 3.42 -10.55 -0.79
C SER A 87 4.53 -9.61 -0.31
N GLN A 88 4.45 -8.32 -0.62
CA GLN A 88 5.50 -7.34 -0.30
C GLN A 88 5.44 -6.82 1.14
N LEU A 89 4.24 -6.61 1.69
CA LEU A 89 4.05 -6.15 3.07
C LEU A 89 4.02 -7.31 4.08
N GLY A 90 3.93 -8.54 3.58
CA GLY A 90 3.76 -9.75 4.37
C GLY A 90 2.36 -10.29 4.18
N GLN A 91 2.26 -11.61 3.98
CA GLN A 91 0.98 -12.25 3.73
C GLN A 91 0.00 -11.95 4.88
N LYS A 92 -1.20 -11.51 4.54
CA LYS A 92 -2.26 -11.22 5.49
C LYS A 92 -2.53 -12.44 6.38
N GLY A 93 -2.51 -12.22 7.69
CA GLY A 93 -2.64 -13.29 8.69
C GLY A 93 -1.36 -14.07 8.99
N SER A 94 -0.23 -13.74 8.36
CA SER A 94 1.07 -14.34 8.69
C SER A 94 1.45 -14.06 10.14
N ALA A 95 1.98 -15.07 10.83
CA ALA A 95 2.61 -14.92 12.15
C ALA A 95 3.93 -14.13 12.09
N HIS A 96 4.51 -14.01 10.89
CA HIS A 96 5.76 -13.30 10.63
C HIS A 96 5.58 -12.34 9.44
N PRO A 97 4.88 -11.21 9.62
CA PRO A 97 4.71 -10.24 8.55
C PRO A 97 6.04 -9.51 8.27
N HIS A 98 6.19 -8.94 7.06
CA HIS A 98 7.35 -8.09 6.76
C HIS A 98 7.23 -6.70 7.39
N VAL A 99 5.99 -6.24 7.61
CA VAL A 99 5.66 -4.96 8.22
C VAL A 99 4.71 -5.20 9.40
N ASP A 100 5.00 -4.58 10.55
CA ASP A 100 4.21 -4.76 11.77
C ASP A 100 2.97 -3.85 11.79
N PHE A 101 3.05 -2.68 11.14
CA PHE A 101 1.98 -1.69 11.12
C PHE A 101 1.94 -0.91 9.80
N ILE A 102 0.73 -0.66 9.28
CA ILE A 102 0.52 0.08 8.02
C ILE A 102 -0.32 1.32 8.33
N VAL A 103 0.20 2.49 7.93
CA VAL A 103 -0.54 3.75 7.90
C VAL A 103 -0.88 4.04 6.45
N ASP A 104 -2.14 3.83 6.06
CA ASP A 104 -2.62 4.14 4.72
C ASP A 104 -3.30 5.52 4.68
N LEU A 105 -2.83 6.40 3.80
CA LEU A 105 -3.27 7.79 3.73
C LEU A 105 -4.41 7.95 2.70
N HIS A 106 -5.54 8.51 3.16
CA HIS A 106 -6.74 8.77 2.35
C HIS A 106 -7.22 10.23 2.46
N THR A 107 -7.97 10.71 1.47
CA THR A 107 -8.66 12.03 1.47
C THR A 107 -10.00 11.99 0.76
#